data_AF-A0A9Q0CKL9-F1
#
_entry.id   AF-A0A9Q0CKL9-F1
#
_cell.length_a   1.000
_cell.length_b   1.000
_cell.length_c   1.000
_cell.angle_alpha   90.00
_cell.angle_beta   90.00
_cell.angle_gamma   90.00
#
_symmetry.space_group_name_H-M   'P 1'
#
loop_
_entity.id
_entity.type
_entity.pdbx_description
1 polymer ?
#
loop_
_entity_poly.entity_id
_entity_poly.type
_entity_poly.pdbx_seq_one_letter_code
_entity_poly.pdbx_strand_id
1 'polypeptide(L)'
;MYTASQKIHKEKGLEPSEFEDSVAQALFDLENSNQELKSELKDLYINSAVQVDISGNRKAVIIHVPYRLRKGFKKIHVRLVRELEKKFSGKDVVVVTTRRIVRPPKKGSAVIRPRTRTLTAVHEGILEDVVYPAEIVGKRIRYRLDGTKIMKIFLDPKERNNTEYKLETFSGVYRKLCGKDVVFEYPVNEGA
;
A
#
# COMPACT_ATOMS: atom_id res chain seq x y z
N MET A 1 25.60 -0.65 -16.77
CA MET A 1 24.32 -0.42 -17.46
C MET A 1 23.21 -0.42 -16.43
N TYR A 2 22.34 0.59 -16.41
CA TYR A 2 21.13 0.57 -15.58
C TYR A 2 20.14 -0.40 -16.22
N THR A 3 19.93 -1.56 -15.61
CA THR A 3 18.96 -2.56 -16.07
C THR A 3 17.70 -2.47 -15.21
N ALA A 4 16.54 -2.85 -15.75
CA ALA A 4 15.29 -2.90 -15.01
C ALA A 4 15.38 -3.76 -13.74
N SER A 5 16.26 -4.76 -13.73
CA SER A 5 16.57 -5.59 -12.56
C SER A 5 17.10 -4.81 -11.35
N GLN A 6 17.64 -3.61 -11.52
CA GLN A 6 18.06 -2.76 -10.39
C GLN A 6 16.88 -2.11 -9.66
N LYS A 7 15.68 -2.09 -10.26
CA LYS A 7 14.47 -1.55 -9.63
C LYS A 7 13.80 -2.55 -8.69
N ILE A 8 14.23 -3.80 -8.67
CA ILE A 8 13.70 -4.81 -7.78
C ILE A 8 14.79 -5.46 -6.92
N HIS A 9 14.63 -5.36 -5.60
CA HIS A 9 15.52 -6.01 -4.64
C HIS A 9 14.71 -6.90 -3.72
N LYS A 10 14.74 -8.21 -3.98
CA LYS A 10 14.12 -9.18 -3.08
C LYS A 10 14.94 -9.40 -1.82
N GLU A 11 14.25 -9.59 -0.71
CA GLU A 11 14.89 -10.09 0.49
C GLU A 11 15.40 -11.53 0.24
N LYS A 12 16.64 -11.80 0.65
CA LYS A 12 17.33 -13.11 0.53
C LYS A 12 17.76 -13.54 -0.87
N GLY A 13 17.83 -12.62 -1.85
CA GLY A 13 18.40 -12.91 -3.17
C GLY A 13 17.58 -13.91 -4.00
N LEU A 14 16.28 -14.03 -3.71
CA LEU A 14 15.35 -14.79 -4.52
C LEU A 14 15.19 -14.13 -5.90
N GLU A 15 15.00 -14.96 -6.94
CA GLU A 15 14.72 -14.46 -8.28
C GLU A 15 13.35 -13.78 -8.35
N PRO A 16 13.22 -12.67 -9.11
CA PRO A 16 11.95 -12.01 -9.33
C PRO A 16 10.99 -12.92 -10.11
N SER A 17 9.69 -12.78 -9.84
CA SER A 17 8.65 -13.43 -10.65
C SER A 17 8.41 -12.64 -11.92
N GLU A 18 7.84 -13.28 -12.95
CA GLU A 18 7.52 -12.63 -14.24
C GLU A 18 6.68 -11.35 -14.05
N PHE A 19 5.72 -11.38 -13.11
CA PHE A 19 4.91 -10.22 -12.80
C PHE A 19 5.72 -9.09 -12.16
N GLU A 20 6.63 -9.43 -11.25
CA GLU A 20 7.51 -8.46 -10.62
C GLU A 20 8.50 -7.83 -11.60
N ASP A 21 9.02 -8.61 -12.54
CA ASP A 21 9.84 -8.10 -13.64
C ASP A 21 9.05 -7.14 -14.54
N SER A 22 7.78 -7.44 -14.82
CA SER A 22 6.92 -6.52 -15.57
C SER A 22 6.74 -5.18 -14.86
N VAL A 23 6.62 -5.17 -13.51
CA VAL A 23 6.50 -3.96 -12.71
C VAL A 23 7.84 -3.22 -12.64
N ALA A 24 8.95 -3.94 -12.50
CA ALA A 24 10.30 -3.36 -12.49
C ALA A 24 10.63 -2.70 -13.83
N GLN A 25 10.29 -3.36 -14.95
CA GLN A 25 10.39 -2.78 -16.29
C GLN A 25 9.52 -1.54 -16.43
N ALA A 26 8.27 -1.59 -15.97
CA ALA A 26 7.37 -0.45 -16.00
C ALA A 26 7.96 0.76 -15.24
N LEU A 27 8.57 0.55 -14.08
CA LEU A 27 9.26 1.61 -13.31
C LEU A 27 10.49 2.14 -14.05
N PHE A 28 11.24 1.29 -14.72
CA PHE A 28 12.42 1.70 -15.49
C PHE A 28 12.04 2.55 -16.71
N ASP A 29 11.00 2.19 -17.48
CA ASP A 29 10.63 3.06 -18.60
C ASP A 29 10.03 4.38 -18.12
N LEU A 30 9.39 4.42 -16.93
CA LEU A 30 8.91 5.67 -16.34
C LEU A 30 10.04 6.60 -15.90
N GLU A 31 11.17 6.04 -15.44
CA GLU A 31 12.38 6.81 -15.16
C GLU A 31 12.97 7.43 -16.44
N ASN A 32 12.88 6.73 -17.58
CA ASN A 32 13.44 7.20 -18.84
C ASN A 32 12.50 8.13 -19.62
N SER A 33 11.18 7.94 -19.51
CA SER A 33 10.20 8.73 -20.26
C SER A 33 9.96 10.12 -19.65
N ASN A 34 10.01 10.25 -18.32
CA ASN A 34 9.65 11.47 -17.62
C ASN A 34 10.86 12.11 -16.93
N GLN A 35 11.37 13.22 -17.49
CA GLN A 35 12.52 13.94 -16.94
C GLN A 35 12.29 14.45 -15.51
N GLU A 36 11.07 14.81 -15.15
CA GLU A 36 10.73 15.25 -13.79
C GLU A 36 10.80 14.13 -12.75
N LEU A 37 10.33 12.93 -13.10
CA LEU A 37 10.32 11.77 -12.20
C LEU A 37 11.66 11.07 -12.13
N LYS A 38 12.53 11.24 -13.14
CA LYS A 38 13.82 10.58 -13.26
C LYS A 38 14.69 10.75 -12.02
N SER A 39 14.85 11.99 -11.55
CA SER A 39 15.71 12.28 -10.40
C SER A 39 15.24 11.59 -9.11
N GLU A 40 13.92 11.54 -8.90
CA GLU A 40 13.32 10.96 -7.71
C GLU A 40 13.18 9.44 -7.80
N LEU A 41 12.92 8.88 -8.99
CA LEU A 41 12.78 7.44 -9.21
C LEU A 41 14.12 6.70 -9.25
N LYS A 42 15.22 7.37 -9.63
CA LYS A 42 16.55 6.74 -9.80
C LYS A 42 16.96 5.89 -8.59
N ASP A 43 16.82 6.45 -7.39
CA ASP A 43 17.24 5.80 -6.13
C ASP A 43 16.13 4.92 -5.51
N LEU A 44 14.95 4.88 -6.12
CA LEU A 44 13.82 4.11 -5.63
C LEU A 44 13.81 2.70 -6.24
N TYR A 45 13.56 1.72 -5.38
CA TYR A 45 13.39 0.31 -5.73
C TYR A 45 12.25 -0.32 -4.94
N ILE A 46 11.73 -1.44 -5.44
CA ILE A 46 10.65 -2.22 -4.84
C ILE A 46 11.19 -3.55 -4.30
N ASN A 47 10.50 -4.10 -3.29
CA ASN A 47 10.82 -5.40 -2.71
C ASN A 47 10.09 -6.53 -3.42
N SER A 48 8.82 -6.31 -3.72
CA SER A 48 7.96 -7.27 -4.41
C SER A 48 6.75 -6.57 -5.00
N ALA A 49 6.05 -7.27 -5.90
CA ALA A 49 4.78 -6.85 -6.46
C ALA A 49 3.85 -8.06 -6.50
N VAL A 50 2.59 -7.87 -6.08
CA VAL A 50 1.60 -8.94 -6.01
C VAL A 50 0.32 -8.49 -6.67
N GLN A 51 -0.22 -9.32 -7.53
CA GLN A 51 -1.54 -9.10 -8.11
C GLN A 51 -2.61 -9.76 -7.22
N VAL A 52 -3.69 -9.02 -6.95
CA VAL A 52 -4.81 -9.48 -6.11
C VAL A 52 -6.12 -9.25 -6.85
N ASP A 53 -6.99 -10.26 -6.86
CA ASP A 53 -8.34 -10.14 -7.39
C ASP A 53 -9.27 -9.48 -6.34
N ILE A 54 -10.08 -8.53 -6.78
CA ILE A 54 -10.99 -7.74 -5.95
C ILE A 54 -12.44 -7.99 -6.39
N SER A 55 -13.40 -7.57 -5.55
CA SER A 55 -14.81 -7.51 -5.93
C SER A 55 -15.01 -6.75 -7.26
N GLY A 56 -16.02 -7.17 -8.03
CA GLY A 56 -16.36 -6.49 -9.28
C GLY A 56 -15.46 -6.83 -10.47
N ASN A 57 -14.81 -8.00 -10.48
CA ASN A 57 -13.96 -8.48 -11.58
C ASN A 57 -12.75 -7.57 -11.90
N ARG A 58 -12.40 -6.69 -10.97
CA ARG A 58 -11.21 -5.83 -11.04
C ARG A 58 -10.04 -6.52 -10.34
N LYS A 59 -8.83 -6.19 -10.78
CA LYS A 59 -7.59 -6.67 -10.16
C LYS A 59 -6.80 -5.48 -9.63
N ALA A 60 -6.09 -5.64 -8.54
CA ALA A 60 -5.15 -4.64 -8.06
C ALA A 60 -3.72 -5.16 -8.09
N VAL A 61 -2.80 -4.22 -8.27
CA VAL A 61 -1.37 -4.42 -8.16
C VAL A 61 -0.91 -3.80 -6.85
N ILE A 62 -0.45 -4.64 -5.93
CA ILE A 62 0.16 -4.23 -4.67
C ILE A 62 1.66 -4.14 -4.89
N ILE A 63 2.24 -2.96 -4.76
CA ILE A 63 3.68 -2.73 -4.85
C ILE A 63 4.25 -2.59 -3.45
N HIS A 64 5.13 -3.51 -3.08
CA HIS A 64 5.79 -3.54 -1.79
C HIS A 64 7.08 -2.74 -1.83
N VAL A 65 7.16 -1.69 -1.02
CA VAL A 65 8.30 -0.76 -0.98
C VAL A 65 9.08 -0.93 0.34
N PRO A 66 10.41 -0.78 0.35
CA PRO A 66 11.18 -0.71 1.59
C PRO A 66 10.71 0.43 2.51
N TYR A 67 10.56 0.17 3.81
CA TYR A 67 10.16 1.22 4.77
C TYR A 67 11.07 2.46 4.76
N ARG A 68 12.37 2.29 4.45
CA ARG A 68 13.34 3.41 4.33
C ARG A 68 12.97 4.40 3.23
N LEU A 69 12.39 3.91 2.14
CA LEU A 69 12.04 4.70 0.95
C LEU A 69 10.61 5.26 0.98
N ARG A 70 9.86 5.04 2.08
CA ARG A 70 8.46 5.50 2.24
C ARG A 70 8.29 6.97 1.88
N LYS A 71 9.20 7.84 2.33
CA LYS A 71 9.11 9.29 2.10
C LYS A 71 9.25 9.64 0.62
N GLY A 72 10.18 8.99 -0.10
CA GLY A 72 10.38 9.19 -1.53
C GLY A 72 9.14 8.78 -2.32
N PHE A 73 8.61 7.58 -2.07
CA PHE A 73 7.38 7.11 -2.71
C PHE A 73 6.15 7.96 -2.38
N LYS A 74 6.03 8.49 -1.15
CA LYS A 74 4.94 9.41 -0.80
C LYS A 74 5.02 10.74 -1.56
N LYS A 75 6.22 11.25 -1.82
CA LYS A 75 6.42 12.49 -2.57
C LYS A 75 5.92 12.37 -4.02
N ILE A 76 6.20 11.25 -4.68
CA ILE A 76 5.82 11.00 -6.08
C ILE A 76 4.49 10.29 -6.26
N HIS A 77 3.83 9.87 -5.18
CA HIS A 77 2.76 8.86 -5.23
C HIS A 77 1.66 9.15 -6.25
N VAL A 78 1.08 10.35 -6.23
CA VAL A 78 -0.05 10.71 -7.11
C VAL A 78 0.34 10.58 -8.58
N ARG A 79 1.56 11.02 -8.93
CA ARG A 79 2.11 10.94 -10.29
C ARG A 79 2.46 9.50 -10.66
N LEU A 80 3.12 8.79 -9.74
CA LEU A 80 3.55 7.41 -9.95
C LEU A 80 2.36 6.46 -10.17
N VAL A 81 1.34 6.54 -9.31
CA VAL A 81 0.14 5.71 -9.41
C VAL A 81 -0.60 5.98 -10.71
N ARG A 82 -0.75 7.25 -11.10
CA ARG A 82 -1.41 7.61 -12.38
C ARG A 82 -0.69 7.03 -13.59
N GLU A 83 0.63 7.09 -13.63
CA GLU A 83 1.42 6.55 -14.74
C GLU A 83 1.44 5.01 -14.76
N LEU A 84 1.49 4.37 -13.59
CA LEU A 84 1.41 2.92 -13.50
C LEU A 84 0.01 2.41 -13.87
N GLU A 85 -1.06 3.11 -13.52
CA GLU A 85 -2.44 2.74 -13.90
C GLU A 85 -2.68 2.87 -15.41
N LYS A 86 -2.02 3.81 -16.09
CA LYS A 86 -2.03 3.88 -17.56
C LYS A 86 -1.38 2.64 -18.18
N LYS A 87 -0.24 2.18 -17.63
CA LYS A 87 0.46 0.97 -18.11
C LYS A 87 -0.32 -0.30 -17.80
N PHE A 88 -0.88 -0.40 -16.59
CA PHE A 88 -1.67 -1.52 -16.12
C PHE A 88 -3.17 -1.20 -16.23
N SER A 89 -3.64 -1.00 -17.47
CA SER A 89 -5.04 -0.70 -17.75
C SER A 89 -6.00 -1.70 -17.08
N GLY A 90 -7.04 -1.18 -16.44
CA GLY A 90 -8.03 -1.97 -15.70
C GLY A 90 -7.54 -2.55 -14.37
N LYS A 91 -6.32 -2.24 -13.94
CA LYS A 91 -5.81 -2.62 -12.62
C LYS A 91 -5.54 -1.39 -11.75
N ASP A 92 -6.02 -1.44 -10.52
CA ASP A 92 -5.73 -0.38 -9.55
C ASP A 92 -4.36 -0.61 -8.92
N VAL A 93 -3.55 0.44 -8.78
CA VAL A 93 -2.20 0.33 -8.20
C VAL A 93 -2.20 0.88 -6.79
N VAL A 94 -1.71 0.08 -5.84
CA VAL A 94 -1.57 0.46 -4.42
C VAL A 94 -0.14 0.24 -3.97
N VAL A 95 0.47 1.26 -3.37
CA VAL A 95 1.85 1.19 -2.85
C VAL A 95 1.81 0.98 -1.35
N VAL A 96 2.39 -0.13 -0.87
CA VAL A 96 2.41 -0.50 0.54
C VAL A 96 3.84 -0.67 1.01
N THR A 97 4.20 -0.10 2.16
CA THR A 97 5.54 -0.35 2.70
C THR A 97 5.64 -1.67 3.46
N THR A 98 6.73 -2.37 3.22
CA THR A 98 7.10 -3.60 3.90
C THR A 98 7.51 -3.30 5.34
N ARG A 99 6.71 -3.79 6.28
CA ARG A 99 6.95 -3.63 7.72
C ARG A 99 7.12 -5.00 8.36
N ARG A 100 8.18 -5.15 9.16
CA ARG A 100 8.46 -6.39 9.88
C ARG A 100 7.68 -6.45 11.19
N ILE A 101 6.78 -7.42 11.31
CA ILE A 101 6.10 -7.74 12.57
C ILE A 101 7.02 -8.60 13.43
N VAL A 102 7.22 -8.20 14.69
CA VAL A 102 7.99 -8.97 15.68
C VAL A 102 7.04 -9.54 16.72
N ARG A 103 7.13 -10.84 16.95
CA ARG A 103 6.32 -11.53 17.97
C ARG A 103 6.66 -10.98 19.36
N PRO A 104 5.70 -10.97 20.31
CA PRO A 104 5.99 -10.63 21.69
C PRO A 104 7.13 -11.52 22.22
N PRO A 105 8.07 -10.97 23.02
CA PRO A 105 9.13 -11.77 23.62
C PRO A 105 8.51 -12.83 24.53
N LYS A 106 9.10 -14.04 24.55
CA LYS A 106 8.71 -15.09 25.49
C LYS A 106 9.10 -14.70 26.92
N LYS A 107 8.38 -15.20 27.93
CA LYS A 107 8.75 -15.01 29.34
C LYS A 107 10.21 -15.44 29.55
N GLY A 108 11.01 -14.58 30.18
CA GLY A 108 12.44 -14.80 30.43
C GLY A 108 13.39 -14.24 29.36
N SER A 109 12.89 -13.66 28.26
CA SER A 109 13.74 -12.95 27.30
C SER A 109 13.97 -11.49 27.72
N ALA A 110 15.23 -11.05 27.69
CA ALA A 110 15.62 -9.65 27.90
C ALA A 110 15.36 -8.74 26.68
N VAL A 111 14.93 -9.31 25.54
CA VAL A 111 14.76 -8.54 24.30
C VAL A 111 13.48 -7.72 24.35
N ILE A 112 13.63 -6.40 24.41
CA ILE A 112 12.51 -5.45 24.36
C ILE A 112 12.06 -5.27 22.91
N ARG A 113 10.80 -5.59 22.63
CA ARG A 113 10.21 -5.39 21.30
C ARG A 113 9.91 -3.89 21.07
N PRO A 114 10.37 -3.29 19.96
CA PRO A 114 9.97 -1.94 19.58
C PRO A 114 8.47 -1.83 19.31
N ARG A 115 7.81 -0.77 19.79
CA ARG A 115 6.37 -0.53 19.60
C ARG A 115 5.97 -0.47 18.11
N THR A 116 6.84 0.09 17.27
CA THR A 116 6.66 0.20 15.81
C THR A 116 6.59 -1.15 15.09
N ARG A 117 7.07 -2.23 15.71
CA ARG A 117 7.06 -3.60 15.15
C ARG A 117 5.97 -4.49 15.76
N THR A 118 5.01 -3.90 16.46
CA THR A 118 3.83 -4.61 16.96
C THR A 118 2.85 -4.87 15.82
N LEU A 119 2.06 -5.95 15.92
CA LEU A 119 1.05 -6.28 14.90
C LEU A 119 0.04 -5.15 14.71
N THR A 120 -0.40 -4.50 15.79
CA THR A 120 -1.34 -3.38 15.74
C THR A 120 -0.77 -2.17 15.03
N ALA A 121 0.44 -1.72 15.39
CA ALA A 121 1.07 -0.57 14.74
C ALA A 121 1.39 -0.82 13.27
N VAL A 122 1.78 -2.05 12.91
CA VAL A 122 2.04 -2.41 11.53
C VAL A 122 0.76 -2.40 10.70
N HIS A 123 -0.35 -2.94 11.22
CA HIS A 123 -1.63 -2.91 10.51
C HIS A 123 -2.14 -1.48 10.31
N GLU A 124 -1.95 -0.60 11.30
CA GLU A 124 -2.29 0.81 11.17
C GLU A 124 -1.43 1.52 10.12
N GLY A 125 -0.12 1.28 10.10
CA GLY A 125 0.75 1.83 9.06
C GLY A 125 0.47 1.29 7.66
N ILE A 126 0.04 0.02 7.52
CA ILE A 126 -0.41 -0.52 6.23
C ILE A 126 -1.67 0.20 5.78
N LEU A 127 -2.61 0.42 6.71
CA LEU A 127 -3.86 1.10 6.41
C LEU A 127 -3.62 2.53 5.91
N GLU A 128 -2.74 3.29 6.57
CA GLU A 128 -2.31 4.63 6.11
C GLU A 128 -1.66 4.62 4.72
N ASP A 129 -0.87 3.59 4.40
CA ASP A 129 -0.21 3.51 3.09
C ASP A 129 -1.20 3.17 1.98
N VAL A 130 -2.21 2.33 2.26
CA VAL A 130 -3.22 1.92 1.28
C VAL A 130 -4.09 3.10 0.84
N VAL A 131 -4.46 4.00 1.76
CA VAL A 131 -5.39 5.10 1.47
C VAL A 131 -4.72 6.38 0.99
N TYR A 132 -3.39 6.47 1.05
CA TYR A 132 -2.66 7.64 0.59
C TYR A 132 -3.01 7.92 -0.90
N PRO A 133 -3.30 9.18 -1.30
CA PRO A 133 -3.07 10.45 -0.60
C PRO A 133 -4.14 10.85 0.43
N ALA A 134 -5.29 10.17 0.50
CA ALA A 134 -6.33 10.52 1.45
C ALA A 134 -5.88 10.26 2.90
N GLU A 135 -6.22 11.18 3.79
CA GLU A 135 -5.93 11.05 5.22
C GLU A 135 -7.11 10.42 5.96
N ILE A 136 -6.79 9.66 7.01
CA ILE A 136 -7.78 9.05 7.88
C ILE A 136 -8.16 10.06 8.96
N VAL A 137 -9.39 10.55 8.92
CA VAL A 137 -9.95 11.49 9.89
C VAL A 137 -10.44 10.76 11.14
N GLY A 138 -10.96 9.54 10.97
CA GLY A 138 -11.57 8.80 12.06
C GLY A 138 -11.57 7.31 11.85
N LYS A 139 -11.67 6.57 12.96
CA LYS A 139 -11.70 5.12 12.98
C LYS A 139 -12.67 4.65 14.05
N ARG A 140 -13.68 3.89 13.64
CA ARG A 140 -14.67 3.27 14.52
C ARG A 140 -14.66 1.77 14.31
N ILE A 141 -14.72 1.00 15.39
CA ILE A 141 -14.80 -0.45 15.31
C ILE A 141 -16.19 -0.85 15.76
N ARG A 142 -16.99 -1.40 14.85
CA ARG A 142 -18.31 -1.94 15.15
C ARG A 142 -18.17 -3.42 15.48
N TYR A 143 -18.66 -3.81 16.65
CA TYR A 143 -18.79 -5.19 17.07
C TYR A 143 -20.21 -5.65 16.77
N ARG A 144 -20.36 -6.76 16.05
CA ARG A 144 -21.66 -7.39 15.81
C ARG A 144 -21.95 -8.45 16.88
N LEU A 145 -23.21 -8.87 16.97
CA LEU A 145 -23.67 -9.90 17.90
C LEU A 145 -22.94 -11.24 17.67
N ASP A 146 -22.60 -11.54 16.41
CA ASP A 146 -21.83 -12.73 16.03
C ASP A 146 -20.35 -12.70 16.47
N GLY A 147 -19.92 -11.65 17.18
CA GLY A 147 -18.51 -11.43 17.56
C GLY A 147 -17.60 -10.92 16.44
N THR A 148 -18.12 -10.83 15.20
CA THR A 148 -17.41 -10.26 14.06
C THR A 148 -17.19 -8.76 14.24
N LYS A 149 -16.03 -8.28 13.77
CA LYS A 149 -15.60 -6.88 13.90
C LYS A 149 -15.52 -6.25 12.53
N ILE A 150 -16.19 -5.11 12.34
CA ILE A 150 -16.07 -4.30 11.13
C ILE A 150 -15.39 -2.99 11.50
N MET A 151 -14.28 -2.69 10.83
CA MET A 151 -13.58 -1.42 10.99
C MET A 151 -14.14 -0.40 10.01
N LYS A 152 -14.83 0.62 10.51
CA LYS A 152 -15.24 1.80 9.74
C LYS A 152 -14.14 2.84 9.79
N ILE A 153 -13.67 3.27 8.63
CA ILE A 153 -12.61 4.27 8.48
C ILE A 153 -13.19 5.45 7.75
N PHE A 154 -13.02 6.62 8.35
CA PHE A 154 -13.47 7.89 7.80
C PHE A 154 -12.30 8.56 7.10
N LEU A 155 -12.43 8.77 5.79
CA LEU A 155 -11.45 9.50 4.98
C LEU A 155 -11.80 10.98 4.92
N ASP A 156 -10.81 11.84 4.66
CA ASP A 156 -11.05 13.27 4.44
C ASP A 156 -11.95 13.49 3.21
N PRO A 157 -13.10 14.19 3.33
CA PRO A 157 -13.99 14.46 2.20
C PRO A 157 -13.34 15.26 1.05
N LYS A 158 -12.23 15.98 1.29
CA LYS A 158 -11.55 16.75 0.23
C LYS A 158 -11.00 15.88 -0.89
N GLU A 159 -10.55 14.68 -0.57
CA GLU A 159 -9.95 13.73 -1.52
C GLU A 159 -10.97 12.74 -2.10
N ARG A 160 -12.27 12.99 -1.89
CA ARG A 160 -13.35 12.09 -2.30
C ARG A 160 -13.31 11.79 -3.79
N ASN A 161 -13.22 12.81 -4.63
CA ASN A 161 -13.22 12.66 -6.10
C ASN A 161 -12.08 11.78 -6.61
N ASN A 162 -10.94 11.78 -5.91
CA ASN A 162 -9.74 11.04 -6.31
C ASN A 162 -9.71 9.59 -5.79
N THR A 163 -10.43 9.29 -4.71
CA THR A 163 -10.31 8.00 -4.01
C THR A 163 -11.59 7.17 -4.00
N GLU A 164 -12.75 7.74 -4.35
CA GLU A 164 -14.06 7.06 -4.36
C GLU A 164 -14.09 5.80 -5.26
N TYR A 165 -13.45 5.83 -6.43
CA TYR A 165 -13.39 4.66 -7.33
C TYR A 165 -12.49 3.51 -6.84
N LYS A 166 -11.69 3.73 -5.78
CA LYS A 166 -10.72 2.78 -5.20
C LYS A 166 -11.13 2.20 -3.85
N LEU A 167 -12.26 2.61 -3.27
CA LEU A 167 -12.65 2.19 -1.91
C LEU A 167 -12.78 0.66 -1.78
N GLU A 168 -13.37 0.01 -2.78
CA GLU A 168 -13.47 -1.46 -2.81
C GLU A 168 -12.10 -2.13 -2.88
N THR A 169 -11.19 -1.56 -3.69
CA THR A 169 -9.81 -2.00 -3.82
C THR A 169 -9.06 -1.90 -2.50
N PHE A 170 -9.20 -0.78 -1.79
CA PHE A 170 -8.57 -0.60 -0.48
C PHE A 170 -9.06 -1.65 0.52
N SER A 171 -10.36 -1.95 0.53
CA SER A 171 -10.93 -2.98 1.41
C SER A 171 -10.40 -4.36 1.06
N GLY A 172 -10.38 -4.72 -0.23
CA GLY A 172 -9.88 -6.01 -0.71
C GLY A 172 -8.39 -6.21 -0.41
N VAL A 173 -7.56 -5.20 -0.67
CA VAL A 173 -6.11 -5.22 -0.40
C VAL A 173 -5.85 -5.33 1.10
N TYR A 174 -6.52 -4.55 1.93
CA TYR A 174 -6.33 -4.60 3.38
C TYR A 174 -6.79 -5.94 3.96
N ARG A 175 -7.90 -6.50 3.47
CA ARG A 175 -8.36 -7.84 3.85
C ARG A 175 -7.35 -8.92 3.46
N LYS A 176 -6.76 -8.83 2.27
CA LYS A 176 -5.73 -9.79 1.81
C LYS A 176 -4.46 -9.73 2.65
N LEU A 177 -4.00 -8.52 3.02
CA LEU A 177 -2.76 -8.31 3.78
C LEU A 177 -2.93 -8.59 5.27
N CYS A 178 -4.06 -8.18 5.86
CA CYS A 178 -4.25 -8.15 7.31
C CYS A 178 -5.31 -9.13 7.83
N GLY A 179 -6.15 -9.71 6.97
CA GLY A 179 -7.26 -10.59 7.35
C GLY A 179 -8.37 -9.88 8.13
N LYS A 180 -8.49 -8.55 8.02
CA LYS A 180 -9.47 -7.73 8.73
C LYS A 180 -10.42 -7.07 7.75
N ASP A 181 -11.71 -7.09 8.08
CA ASP A 181 -12.73 -6.41 7.28
C ASP A 181 -12.78 -4.91 7.60
N VAL A 182 -12.69 -4.13 6.54
CA VAL A 182 -12.67 -2.66 6.59
C VAL A 182 -13.71 -2.11 5.62
N VAL A 183 -14.41 -1.07 6.06
CA VAL A 183 -15.30 -0.25 5.24
C VAL A 183 -14.81 1.18 5.30
N PHE A 184 -14.60 1.78 4.14
CA PHE A 184 -14.20 3.18 4.00
C PHE A 184 -15.45 4.03 3.75
N GLU A 185 -15.62 5.09 4.52
CA GLU A 185 -16.73 6.03 4.45
C GLU A 185 -16.15 7.46 4.46
N TYR A 186 -16.90 8.42 3.94
CA TYR A 186 -16.61 9.84 4.18
C TYR A 186 -17.52 10.33 5.30
N PRO A 187 -17.03 11.18 6.22
CA PRO A 187 -17.91 11.79 7.20
C PRO A 187 -18.93 12.63 6.45
N VAL A 188 -20.21 12.37 6.71
CA VAL A 188 -21.28 13.27 6.28
C VAL A 188 -21.14 14.52 7.17
N ASN A 189 -21.00 15.70 6.58
CA ASN A 189 -21.01 16.93 7.35
C ASN A 189 -22.35 17.00 8.10
N GLU A 190 -22.35 16.79 9.42
CA GLU A 190 -23.43 17.18 10.31
C GLU A 190 -23.42 18.71 10.39
N GLY A 191 -23.96 19.33 9.34
CA GLY A 191 -24.01 20.77 9.15
C GLY A 191 -25.18 21.13 8.24
N ALA A 192 -26.39 20.86 8.74
CA ALA A 192 -27.64 21.48 8.33
C ALA A 192 -28.38 21.89 9.60
#